data_AF-A0A1C7F7Q7-F1
#
_entry.id   AF-A0A1C7F7Q7-F1
#
_cell.length_a   1.000
_cell.length_b   1.000
_cell.length_c   1.000
_cell.angle_alpha   90.00
_cell.angle_beta   90.00
_cell.angle_gamma   90.00
#
_symmetry.space_group_name_H-M   'P 1'
#
loop_
_entity.id
_entity.type
_entity.pdbx_description
1 polymer ?
#
loop_
_entity_poly.entity_id
_entity_poly.type
_entity_poly.pdbx_seq_one_letter_code
_entity_poly.pdbx_strand_id
1 'polypeptide(L)'
;MKVVSFNINGLRARLHQLEALIEKHQPDVIGLQEIKVHDEAFPLEAVEAMGYKVYYHGQKAHYGVAMLCKQAPISVQKGFPTDNDEHQKRMIMATFENAAGEKVTVLNGYFPQGDNINHETKYPYKRQFYKDLMNYLNDHHSSDEQIIVMGDINISPLDSDIGIGEVNRKRWLKTGKCSFQLEEREWLKDLLDWGFIDTFRQIHPDVTDKYSWFDYRSRGFDDNRGLRIDVILATKSLAERCIESDIDYPLRGIDKPSDHAPIWSTFK
;
A
#
# COMPACT_ATOMS: atom_id res chain seq x y z
N MET A 1 -8.64 -16.15 0.72
CA MET A 1 -7.41 -15.43 0.36
C MET A 1 -7.19 -14.31 1.38
N LYS A 2 -6.04 -14.28 2.07
CA LYS A 2 -5.62 -13.15 2.91
C LYS A 2 -4.50 -12.38 2.21
N VAL A 3 -4.66 -11.06 2.10
CA VAL A 3 -3.63 -10.17 1.57
C VAL A 3 -3.15 -9.24 2.68
N VAL A 4 -1.87 -8.90 2.66
CA VAL A 4 -1.24 -7.95 3.58
C VAL A 4 -0.50 -6.90 2.76
N SER A 5 -0.63 -5.63 3.15
CA SER A 5 0.21 -4.54 2.64
C SER A 5 1.04 -3.95 3.77
N PHE A 6 2.32 -3.74 3.53
CA PHE A 6 3.22 -3.20 4.54
C PHE A 6 4.36 -2.37 3.93
N ASN A 7 4.33 -1.06 4.19
CA ASN A 7 5.51 -0.23 3.96
C ASN A 7 6.55 -0.58 5.03
N ILE A 8 7.55 -1.35 4.61
CA ILE A 8 8.57 -1.89 5.51
C ILE A 8 9.68 -0.89 5.78
N ASN A 9 9.76 0.23 5.06
CA ASN A 9 10.77 1.28 5.26
C ASN A 9 12.22 0.72 5.32
N GLY A 10 12.56 -0.19 4.41
CA GLY A 10 13.87 -0.84 4.32
C GLY A 10 13.82 -2.29 4.78
N LEU A 11 13.69 -3.20 3.80
CA LEU A 11 13.51 -4.64 4.02
C LEU A 11 14.65 -5.27 4.81
N ARG A 12 15.91 -5.02 4.41
CA ARG A 12 17.08 -5.66 5.05
C ARG A 12 17.24 -5.31 6.53
N ALA A 13 16.72 -4.17 6.96
CA ALA A 13 16.77 -3.74 8.36
C ALA A 13 15.65 -4.36 9.21
N ARG A 14 14.64 -4.96 8.57
CA ARG A 14 13.35 -5.35 9.18
C ARG A 14 12.88 -6.74 8.75
N LEU A 15 13.80 -7.63 8.41
CA LEU A 15 13.47 -9.03 8.14
C LEU A 15 12.73 -9.68 9.33
N HIS A 16 13.06 -9.28 10.56
CA HIS A 16 12.36 -9.74 11.77
C HIS A 16 10.89 -9.33 11.81
N GLN A 17 10.52 -8.15 11.28
CA GLN A 17 9.12 -7.74 11.21
C GLN A 17 8.37 -8.51 10.14
N LEU A 18 9.02 -8.79 9.01
CA LEU A 18 8.44 -9.62 7.95
C LEU A 18 8.20 -11.05 8.44
N GLU A 19 9.15 -11.63 9.17
CA GLU A 19 9.02 -12.95 9.79
C GLU A 19 7.85 -12.99 10.78
N ALA A 20 7.77 -12.01 11.70
CA ALA A 20 6.67 -11.91 12.67
C ALA A 20 5.30 -11.72 12.00
N LEU A 21 5.25 -10.96 10.90
CA LEU A 21 4.05 -10.79 10.08
C LEU A 21 3.61 -12.11 9.45
N ILE A 22 4.54 -12.86 8.86
CA ILE A 22 4.28 -14.18 8.27
C ILE A 22 3.80 -15.16 9.33
N GLU A 23 4.49 -15.26 10.47
CA GLU A 23 4.12 -16.15 11.58
C GLU A 23 2.70 -15.88 12.06
N LYS A 24 2.36 -14.60 12.29
CA LYS A 24 1.05 -14.19 12.82
C LYS A 24 -0.09 -14.35 11.82
N HIS A 25 0.09 -13.89 10.58
CA HIS A 25 -1.01 -13.75 9.62
C HIS A 25 -1.12 -14.86 8.61
N GLN A 26 -0.01 -15.55 8.31
CA GLN A 26 0.06 -16.58 7.27
C GLN A 26 -0.58 -16.14 5.92
N PRO A 27 -0.33 -14.91 5.44
CA PRO A 27 -1.04 -14.35 4.29
C PRO A 27 -0.75 -15.12 2.99
N ASP A 28 -1.69 -15.11 2.05
CA ASP A 28 -1.49 -15.70 0.72
C ASP A 28 -0.60 -14.79 -0.15
N VAL A 29 -0.78 -13.47 -0.02
CA VAL A 29 -0.05 -12.43 -0.74
C VAL A 29 0.37 -11.31 0.21
N ILE A 30 1.63 -10.88 0.13
CA ILE A 30 2.17 -9.72 0.86
C ILE A 30 2.72 -8.72 -0.15
N GLY A 31 2.23 -7.48 -0.12
CA GLY A 31 2.84 -6.34 -0.79
C GLY A 31 3.74 -5.58 0.16
N LEU A 32 5.00 -5.43 -0.19
CA LEU A 32 5.94 -4.56 0.51
C LEU A 32 6.19 -3.29 -0.29
N GLN A 33 6.27 -2.17 0.42
CA GLN A 33 6.68 -0.85 -0.11
C GLN A 33 7.92 -0.34 0.62
N GLU A 34 8.62 0.61 0.00
CA GLU A 34 9.92 1.12 0.47
C GLU A 34 10.91 0.00 0.84
N ILE A 35 11.07 -1.02 0.00
CA ILE A 35 12.07 -2.08 0.29
C ILE A 35 13.51 -1.51 0.35
N LYS A 36 13.77 -0.36 -0.30
CA LYS A 36 15.04 0.38 -0.31
C LYS A 36 16.27 -0.48 -0.61
N VAL A 37 16.09 -1.44 -1.50
CA VAL A 37 17.13 -2.37 -1.91
C VAL A 37 17.19 -2.42 -3.43
N HIS A 38 18.41 -2.39 -3.97
CA HIS A 38 18.66 -2.63 -5.38
C HIS A 38 18.42 -4.11 -5.69
N ASP A 39 17.96 -4.43 -6.90
CA ASP A 39 17.57 -5.80 -7.27
C ASP A 39 18.68 -6.83 -7.01
N GLU A 40 19.93 -6.50 -7.31
CA GLU A 40 21.10 -7.38 -7.07
C GLU A 40 21.41 -7.62 -5.59
N ALA A 41 20.93 -6.75 -4.70
CA ALA A 41 21.15 -6.83 -3.26
C ALA A 41 19.91 -7.31 -2.50
N PHE A 42 18.86 -7.72 -3.21
CA PHE A 42 17.62 -8.21 -2.61
C PHE A 42 17.92 -9.49 -1.80
N PRO A 43 17.43 -9.62 -0.55
CA PRO A 43 17.70 -10.78 0.30
C PRO A 43 16.84 -11.99 -0.09
N LEU A 44 17.02 -12.49 -1.32
CA LEU A 44 16.18 -13.52 -1.93
C LEU A 44 16.11 -14.79 -1.08
N GLU A 45 17.28 -15.37 -0.74
CA GLU A 45 17.36 -16.61 0.04
C GLU A 45 16.65 -16.49 1.40
N ALA A 46 16.78 -15.35 2.08
CA ALA A 46 16.15 -15.13 3.37
C ALA A 46 14.61 -15.07 3.27
N VAL A 47 14.08 -14.48 2.19
CA VAL A 47 12.64 -14.41 1.95
C VAL A 47 12.08 -15.76 1.48
N GLU A 48 12.79 -16.46 0.60
CA GLU A 48 12.40 -17.80 0.14
C GLU A 48 12.41 -18.82 1.28
N ALA A 49 13.36 -18.71 2.21
CA ALA A 49 13.39 -19.52 3.43
C ALA A 49 12.17 -19.33 4.34
N MET A 50 11.45 -18.20 4.21
CA MET A 50 10.17 -17.97 4.91
C MET A 50 8.97 -18.64 4.21
N GLY A 51 9.19 -19.35 3.09
CA GLY A 51 8.16 -20.12 2.40
C GLY A 51 7.37 -19.34 1.35
N TYR A 52 7.89 -18.20 0.88
CA TYR A 52 7.23 -17.37 -0.13
C TYR A 52 8.05 -17.28 -1.42
N LYS A 53 7.37 -17.31 -2.56
CA LYS A 53 7.93 -16.85 -3.83
C LYS A 53 7.93 -15.33 -3.81
N VAL A 54 9.00 -14.70 -4.30
CA VAL A 54 9.13 -13.25 -4.25
C VAL A 54 9.42 -12.65 -5.61
N TYR A 55 8.71 -11.57 -5.92
CA TYR A 55 8.91 -10.75 -7.10
C TYR A 55 9.14 -9.33 -6.63
N TYR A 56 10.16 -8.65 -7.14
CA TYR A 56 10.54 -7.34 -6.64
C TYR A 56 10.97 -6.41 -7.77
N HIS A 57 10.79 -5.12 -7.53
CA HIS A 57 11.20 -4.06 -8.42
C HIS A 57 11.77 -2.92 -7.58
N GLY A 58 13.10 -2.86 -7.49
CA GLY A 58 13.81 -1.94 -6.62
C GLY A 58 14.88 -1.13 -7.34
N GLN A 59 15.39 -0.12 -6.63
CA GLN A 59 16.58 0.64 -7.01
C GLN A 59 17.37 1.01 -5.75
N LYS A 60 18.60 1.49 -5.94
CA LYS A 60 19.49 1.80 -4.82
C LYS A 60 18.90 2.91 -3.94
N ALA A 61 18.94 2.70 -2.62
CA ALA A 61 18.64 3.65 -1.54
C ALA A 61 17.19 4.19 -1.42
N HIS A 62 16.39 4.16 -2.48
CA HIS A 62 15.05 4.74 -2.50
C HIS A 62 14.01 3.79 -3.08
N TYR A 63 12.74 4.01 -2.72
CA TYR A 63 11.56 3.36 -3.30
C TYR A 63 11.60 1.83 -3.17
N GLY A 64 11.11 1.16 -4.20
CA GLY A 64 11.10 -0.26 -4.36
C GLY A 64 9.85 -0.90 -3.77
N VAL A 65 9.36 -1.90 -4.49
CA VAL A 65 8.21 -2.72 -4.10
C VAL A 65 8.53 -4.20 -4.25
N ALA A 66 7.90 -5.04 -3.45
CA ALA A 66 7.97 -6.48 -3.59
C ALA A 66 6.61 -7.12 -3.39
N MET A 67 6.35 -8.21 -4.10
CA MET A 67 5.19 -9.08 -3.95
C MET A 67 5.69 -10.44 -3.50
N LEU A 68 5.30 -10.87 -2.30
CA LEU A 68 5.59 -12.21 -1.77
C LEU A 68 4.31 -13.04 -1.83
N CYS A 69 4.40 -14.23 -2.40
CA CYS A 69 3.23 -15.06 -2.68
C CYS A 69 3.46 -16.51 -2.24
N LYS A 70 2.49 -17.13 -1.57
CA LYS A 70 2.52 -18.58 -1.30
C LYS A 70 2.42 -19.40 -2.59
N GLN A 71 1.55 -18.98 -3.50
CA GLN A 71 1.38 -19.59 -4.82
C GLN A 71 2.08 -18.75 -5.89
N ALA A 72 2.54 -19.39 -6.98
CA ALA A 72 3.06 -18.62 -8.10
C ALA A 72 1.91 -17.90 -8.82
N PRO A 73 2.02 -16.60 -9.11
CA PRO A 73 1.10 -15.93 -10.02
C PRO A 73 1.25 -16.47 -11.44
N ILE A 74 0.18 -16.36 -12.23
CA ILE A 74 0.18 -16.70 -13.67
C ILE A 74 0.82 -15.59 -14.51
N SER A 75 0.89 -14.36 -13.99
CA SER A 75 1.58 -13.24 -14.62
C SER A 75 2.13 -12.27 -13.55
N VAL A 76 3.25 -11.63 -13.86
CA VAL A 76 3.84 -10.56 -13.04
C VAL A 76 4.27 -9.42 -13.94
N GLN A 77 3.90 -8.19 -13.60
CA GLN A 77 4.30 -6.97 -14.27
C GLN A 77 4.98 -6.03 -13.26
N LYS A 78 6.08 -5.40 -13.67
CA LYS A 78 6.81 -4.40 -12.88
C LYS A 78 6.64 -3.04 -13.54
N GLY A 79 6.12 -2.06 -12.80
CA GLY A 79 5.78 -0.74 -13.34
C GLY A 79 4.52 -0.74 -14.20
N PHE A 80 4.19 0.45 -14.71
CA PHE A 80 3.19 0.63 -15.76
C PHE A 80 3.78 0.35 -17.13
N PRO A 81 2.98 -0.01 -18.16
CA PRO A 81 3.47 -0.20 -19.53
C PRO A 81 4.16 1.04 -20.13
N THR A 82 3.84 2.23 -19.61
CA THR A 82 4.42 3.52 -20.01
C THR A 82 5.73 3.84 -19.30
N ASP A 83 6.13 3.07 -18.28
CA ASP A 83 7.34 3.32 -17.52
C ASP A 83 8.59 3.00 -18.36
N ASN A 84 9.64 3.77 -18.11
CA ASN A 84 10.99 3.55 -18.64
C ASN A 84 12.01 3.46 -17.50
N ASP A 85 13.29 3.33 -17.82
CA ASP A 85 14.34 3.15 -16.80
C ASP A 85 14.44 4.31 -15.80
N GLU A 86 14.07 5.53 -16.20
CA GLU A 86 14.07 6.73 -15.35
C GLU A 86 12.89 6.77 -14.35
N HIS A 87 11.85 5.98 -14.59
CA HIS A 87 10.69 5.93 -13.68
C HIS A 87 11.07 5.25 -12.36
N GLN A 88 10.55 5.80 -11.27
CA GLN A 88 10.79 5.29 -9.92
C GLN A 88 10.12 3.92 -9.74
N LYS A 89 10.83 2.95 -9.16
CA LYS A 89 10.34 1.57 -9.03
C LYS A 89 9.28 1.47 -7.92
N ARG A 90 8.01 1.72 -8.28
CA ARG A 90 6.90 1.97 -7.34
C ARG A 90 5.67 1.10 -7.51
N MET A 91 5.61 0.27 -8.54
CA MET A 91 4.44 -0.57 -8.81
C MET A 91 4.88 -1.98 -9.20
N ILE A 92 4.20 -2.99 -8.66
CA ILE A 92 4.32 -4.38 -9.09
C ILE A 92 2.93 -5.01 -9.04
N MET A 93 2.58 -5.73 -10.09
CA MET A 93 1.25 -6.29 -10.31
C MET A 93 1.39 -7.78 -10.54
N ALA A 94 0.50 -8.57 -9.95
CA ALA A 94 0.50 -10.01 -10.11
C ALA A 94 -0.94 -10.53 -10.24
N THR A 95 -1.17 -11.42 -11.21
CA THR A 95 -2.46 -12.10 -11.37
C THR A 95 -2.33 -13.54 -10.89
N PHE A 96 -3.27 -13.96 -10.07
CA PHE A 96 -3.39 -15.32 -9.55
C PHE A 96 -4.63 -15.96 -10.13
N GLU A 97 -4.60 -17.28 -10.31
CA GLU A 97 -5.74 -18.07 -10.77
C GLU A 97 -5.94 -19.23 -9.82
N ASN A 98 -7.17 -19.43 -9.35
CA ASN A 98 -7.49 -20.58 -8.51
C ASN A 98 -7.87 -21.81 -9.35
N ALA A 99 -8.08 -22.95 -8.69
CA ALA A 99 -8.41 -24.20 -9.38
C ALA A 99 -9.75 -24.17 -10.15
N ALA A 100 -10.63 -23.21 -9.86
CA ALA A 100 -11.89 -22.99 -10.57
C ALA A 100 -11.74 -22.04 -11.79
N GLY A 101 -10.52 -21.54 -12.06
CA GLY A 101 -10.24 -20.59 -13.14
C GLY A 101 -10.59 -19.14 -12.79
N GLU A 102 -10.95 -18.84 -11.54
CA GLU A 102 -11.20 -17.47 -11.10
C GLU A 102 -9.88 -16.74 -10.92
N LYS A 103 -9.80 -15.53 -11.48
CA LYS A 103 -8.60 -14.70 -11.46
C LYS A 103 -8.74 -13.57 -10.45
N VAL A 104 -7.66 -13.29 -9.73
CA VAL A 104 -7.51 -12.08 -8.92
C VAL A 104 -6.22 -11.37 -9.33
N THR A 105 -6.33 -10.10 -9.69
CA THR A 105 -5.16 -9.25 -9.96
C THR A 105 -4.87 -8.35 -8.77
N VAL A 106 -3.62 -8.33 -8.31
CA VAL A 106 -3.18 -7.54 -7.16
C VAL A 106 -2.12 -6.54 -7.63
N LEU A 107 -2.43 -5.25 -7.48
CA LEU A 107 -1.52 -4.14 -7.72
C LEU A 107 -0.97 -3.67 -6.37
N ASN A 108 0.35 -3.79 -6.19
CA ASN A 108 1.07 -3.31 -5.02
C ASN A 108 1.82 -2.02 -5.37
N GLY A 109 1.39 -0.89 -4.81
CA GLY A 109 1.93 0.44 -5.10
C GLY A 109 2.59 1.12 -3.91
N TYR A 110 3.73 1.77 -4.16
CA TYR A 110 4.29 2.80 -3.28
C TYR A 110 4.07 4.17 -3.93
N PHE A 111 2.97 4.82 -3.61
CA PHE A 111 2.57 6.06 -4.28
C PHE A 111 3.48 7.21 -3.83
N PRO A 112 3.78 8.20 -4.70
CA PRO A 112 4.62 9.32 -4.32
C PRO A 112 4.01 10.13 -3.16
N GLN A 113 4.83 10.48 -2.15
CA GLN A 113 4.34 11.25 -1.00
C GLN A 113 3.95 12.69 -1.36
N GLY A 114 4.64 13.30 -2.32
CA GLY A 114 4.30 14.63 -2.90
C GLY A 114 4.94 15.83 -2.18
N ASP A 115 5.36 15.67 -0.92
CA ASP A 115 5.99 16.67 -0.03
C ASP A 115 5.07 17.86 0.30
N ASN A 116 4.88 18.74 -0.68
CA ASN A 116 4.04 19.92 -0.59
C ASN A 116 3.41 20.22 -1.95
N ILE A 117 2.20 20.79 -1.98
CA ILE A 117 1.51 21.16 -3.22
C ILE A 117 2.32 22.10 -4.12
N ASN A 118 3.23 22.89 -3.55
CA ASN A 118 4.09 23.82 -4.27
C ASN A 118 5.45 23.21 -4.66
N HIS A 119 5.70 21.93 -4.35
CA HIS A 119 6.98 21.30 -4.70
C HIS A 119 7.07 21.09 -6.22
N GLU A 120 8.12 21.63 -6.85
CA GLU A 120 8.27 21.73 -8.31
C GLU A 120 8.22 20.38 -9.05
N THR A 121 8.74 19.31 -8.45
CA THR A 121 8.83 17.98 -9.08
C THR A 121 7.98 16.90 -8.39
N LYS A 122 8.00 16.80 -7.06
CA LYS A 122 7.36 15.69 -6.33
C LYS A 122 5.84 15.69 -6.42
N TYR A 123 5.19 16.84 -6.31
CA TYR A 123 3.74 16.91 -6.36
C TYR A 123 3.18 16.71 -7.78
N PRO A 124 3.80 17.29 -8.84
CA PRO A 124 3.49 16.90 -10.22
C PRO A 124 3.68 15.40 -10.48
N TYR A 125 4.74 14.78 -9.94
CA TYR A 125 4.94 13.34 -10.09
C TYR A 125 3.87 12.52 -9.34
N LYS A 126 3.41 12.97 -8.17
CA LYS A 126 2.27 12.34 -7.47
C LYS A 126 1.01 12.36 -8.33
N ARG A 127 0.67 13.53 -8.90
CA ARG A 127 -0.47 13.68 -9.82
C ARG A 127 -0.35 12.74 -11.03
N GLN A 128 0.82 12.71 -11.66
CA GLN A 128 1.07 11.87 -12.82
C GLN A 128 0.92 10.39 -12.48
N PHE A 129 1.43 9.94 -11.32
CA PHE A 129 1.31 8.55 -10.89
C PHE A 129 -0.14 8.09 -10.70
N TYR A 130 -1.00 8.92 -10.12
CA TYR A 130 -2.44 8.61 -10.03
C TYR A 130 -3.10 8.58 -11.41
N LYS A 131 -2.72 9.48 -12.31
CA LYS A 131 -3.20 9.48 -13.69
C LYS A 131 -2.77 8.21 -14.44
N ASP A 132 -1.53 7.76 -14.27
CA ASP A 132 -1.01 6.55 -14.89
C ASP A 132 -1.72 5.30 -14.38
N LEU A 133 -2.03 5.24 -13.08
CA LEU A 133 -2.86 4.19 -12.51
C LEU A 133 -4.25 4.18 -13.15
N MET A 134 -4.90 5.34 -13.27
CA MET A 134 -6.23 5.43 -13.88
C MET A 134 -6.22 5.03 -15.36
N ASN A 135 -5.21 5.47 -16.13
CA ASN A 135 -5.05 5.04 -17.52
C ASN A 135 -4.85 3.53 -17.60
N TYR A 136 -3.97 2.96 -16.76
CA TYR A 136 -3.73 1.53 -16.75
C TYR A 136 -5.01 0.73 -16.47
N LEU A 137 -5.78 1.12 -15.46
CA LEU A 137 -7.04 0.49 -15.11
C LEU A 137 -8.06 0.58 -16.27
N ASN A 138 -8.23 1.76 -16.87
CA ASN A 138 -9.17 1.96 -17.98
C ASN A 138 -8.78 1.20 -19.26
N ASP A 139 -7.48 1.08 -19.53
CA ASP A 139 -6.99 0.46 -20.76
C ASP A 139 -6.90 -1.06 -20.68
N HIS A 140 -6.71 -1.63 -19.48
CA HIS A 140 -6.38 -3.05 -19.29
C HIS A 140 -7.36 -3.83 -18.43
N HIS A 141 -8.28 -3.17 -17.73
CA HIS A 141 -9.19 -3.82 -16.78
C HIS A 141 -10.62 -3.30 -16.89
N SER A 142 -11.57 -4.13 -16.43
CA SER A 142 -12.94 -3.72 -16.10
C SER A 142 -13.17 -3.78 -14.59
N SER A 143 -14.07 -2.93 -14.08
CA SER A 143 -14.45 -2.91 -12.66
C SER A 143 -15.28 -4.13 -12.21
N ASP A 144 -15.72 -4.97 -13.16
CA ASP A 144 -16.36 -6.26 -12.89
C ASP A 144 -15.34 -7.38 -12.54
N GLU A 145 -14.05 -7.19 -12.87
CA GLU A 145 -12.98 -8.12 -12.51
C GLU A 145 -12.71 -8.13 -11.00
N GLN A 146 -12.05 -9.18 -10.49
CA GLN A 146 -11.58 -9.20 -9.10
C GLN A 146 -10.17 -8.57 -9.03
N ILE A 147 -10.11 -7.31 -8.59
CA ILE A 147 -8.87 -6.54 -8.54
C ILE A 147 -8.66 -6.00 -7.13
N ILE A 148 -7.42 -6.03 -6.67
CA ILE A 148 -6.95 -5.36 -5.47
C ILE A 148 -5.94 -4.28 -5.86
N VAL A 149 -6.15 -3.05 -5.40
CA VAL A 149 -5.11 -2.02 -5.33
C VAL A 149 -4.74 -1.84 -3.87
N MET A 150 -3.50 -2.19 -3.51
CA MET A 150 -3.02 -2.06 -2.15
C MET A 150 -1.67 -1.36 -2.10
N GLY A 151 -1.38 -0.78 -0.94
CA GLY A 151 -0.09 -0.12 -0.72
C GLY A 151 -0.19 1.13 0.14
N ASP A 152 0.96 1.80 0.25
CA ASP A 152 1.05 3.15 0.80
C ASP A 152 0.64 4.15 -0.29
N ILE A 153 -0.61 4.61 -0.21
CA ILE A 153 -1.18 5.58 -1.15
C ILE A 153 -0.78 7.03 -0.79
N ASN A 154 -0.15 7.27 0.37
CA ASN A 154 0.25 8.59 0.81
C ASN A 154 -0.89 9.63 0.83
N ILE A 155 -2.15 9.20 0.90
CA ILE A 155 -3.35 10.03 0.98
C ILE A 155 -4.25 9.48 2.09
N SER A 156 -4.70 10.35 3.00
CA SER A 156 -5.71 10.02 4.02
C SER A 156 -7.10 10.22 3.41
N PRO A 157 -7.86 9.13 3.15
CA PRO A 157 -9.10 9.21 2.38
C PRO A 157 -10.16 10.12 3.00
N LEU A 158 -10.39 9.97 4.31
CA LEU A 158 -11.42 10.67 5.06
C LEU A 158 -10.82 11.50 6.20
N ASP A 159 -11.61 12.38 6.82
CA ASP A 159 -11.15 13.11 8.01
C ASP A 159 -10.98 12.18 9.23
N SER A 160 -11.74 11.07 9.29
CA SER A 160 -11.57 9.99 10.26
C SER A 160 -10.23 9.24 10.11
N ASP A 161 -9.51 9.46 9.01
CA ASP A 161 -8.18 8.91 8.76
C ASP A 161 -7.05 9.82 9.25
N ILE A 162 -7.38 10.93 9.93
CA ILE A 162 -6.44 11.95 10.38
C ILE A 162 -6.38 12.05 11.91
N GLY A 163 -5.37 11.44 12.52
CA GLY A 163 -5.14 11.40 13.97
C GLY A 163 -4.12 12.40 14.50
N ILE A 164 -3.59 13.30 13.67
CA ILE A 164 -2.51 14.24 14.09
C ILE A 164 -3.01 15.43 14.93
N GLY A 165 -4.32 15.50 15.21
CA GLY A 165 -4.97 16.57 15.96
C GLY A 165 -5.35 17.79 15.08
N GLU A 166 -6.42 18.47 15.47
CA GLU A 166 -7.07 19.50 14.64
C GLU A 166 -6.15 20.70 14.32
N VAL A 167 -5.32 21.12 15.28
CA VAL A 167 -4.35 22.21 15.07
C VAL A 167 -3.35 21.84 13.97
N ASN A 168 -2.84 20.61 13.97
CA ASN A 168 -1.89 20.14 12.97
C ASN A 168 -2.58 19.94 11.61
N ARG A 169 -3.79 19.37 11.59
CA ARG A 169 -4.59 19.21 10.37
C ARG A 169 -4.80 20.55 9.67
N LYS A 170 -5.29 21.57 10.38
CA LYS A 170 -5.46 22.94 9.86
C LYS A 170 -4.15 23.54 9.36
N ARG A 171 -3.04 23.32 10.08
CA ARG A 171 -1.72 23.79 9.67
C ARG A 171 -1.26 23.14 8.36
N TRP A 172 -1.42 21.82 8.20
CA TRP A 172 -1.01 21.10 6.99
C TRP A 172 -1.81 21.56 5.77
N LEU A 173 -3.13 21.73 5.92
CA LEU A 173 -3.98 22.31 4.87
C LEU A 173 -3.51 23.72 4.50
N LYS A 174 -3.35 24.62 5.49
CA LYS A 174 -2.92 26.00 5.26
C LYS A 174 -1.55 26.11 4.59
N THR A 175 -0.63 25.21 4.92
CA THR A 175 0.76 25.24 4.41
C THR A 175 0.95 24.38 3.16
N GLY A 176 -0.10 23.70 2.69
CA GLY A 176 -0.03 22.85 1.50
C GLY A 176 0.76 21.54 1.70
N LYS A 177 0.95 21.07 2.94
CA LYS A 177 1.63 19.80 3.19
C LYS A 177 0.78 18.62 2.70
N CYS A 178 1.37 17.75 1.89
CA CYS A 178 0.68 16.60 1.29
C CYS A 178 0.18 15.58 2.33
N SER A 179 -0.97 14.99 2.03
CA SER A 179 -1.58 13.76 2.58
C SER A 179 -3.11 13.85 2.49
N PHE A 180 -3.70 15.03 2.57
CA PHE A 180 -5.16 15.20 2.60
C PHE A 180 -5.58 16.56 2.01
N GLN A 181 -4.84 17.02 1.00
CA GLN A 181 -5.23 18.20 0.21
C GLN A 181 -6.44 17.85 -0.66
N LEU A 182 -7.21 18.87 -1.07
CA LEU A 182 -8.43 18.66 -1.85
C LEU A 182 -8.15 17.86 -3.13
N GLU A 183 -7.16 18.29 -3.91
CA GLU A 183 -6.78 17.65 -5.17
C GLU A 183 -6.30 16.20 -4.97
N GLU A 184 -5.60 15.91 -3.87
CA GLU A 184 -5.20 14.54 -3.51
C GLU A 184 -6.44 13.65 -3.30
N ARG A 185 -7.45 14.17 -2.59
CA ARG A 185 -8.70 13.43 -2.37
C ARG A 185 -9.54 13.29 -3.63
N GLU A 186 -9.44 14.21 -4.59
CA GLU A 186 -10.08 14.08 -5.90
C GLU A 186 -9.49 12.89 -6.69
N TRP A 187 -8.17 12.72 -6.72
CA TRP A 187 -7.55 11.55 -7.38
C TRP A 187 -7.96 10.23 -6.76
N LEU A 188 -8.06 10.19 -5.42
CA LEU A 188 -8.53 8.99 -4.74
C LEU A 188 -10.02 8.75 -4.99
N LYS A 189 -10.82 9.81 -5.08
CA LYS A 189 -12.24 9.71 -5.44
C LYS A 189 -12.41 9.11 -6.83
N ASP A 190 -11.61 9.53 -7.82
CA ASP A 190 -11.65 8.96 -9.17
C ASP A 190 -11.36 7.44 -9.14
N LEU A 191 -10.41 7.02 -8.32
CA LEU A 191 -10.10 5.59 -8.13
C LEU A 191 -11.26 4.83 -7.48
N LEU A 192 -11.91 5.40 -6.45
CA LEU A 192 -13.06 4.77 -5.81
C LEU A 192 -14.28 4.69 -6.75
N ASP A 193 -14.57 5.79 -7.46
CA ASP A 193 -15.66 5.89 -8.43
C ASP A 193 -15.51 4.92 -9.61
N TRP A 194 -14.27 4.55 -9.96
CA TRP A 194 -14.00 3.52 -10.97
C TRP A 194 -14.60 2.16 -10.61
N GLY A 195 -14.73 1.86 -9.31
CA GLY A 195 -15.36 0.63 -8.82
C GLY A 195 -14.68 0.00 -7.61
N PHE A 196 -13.76 0.71 -6.97
CA PHE A 196 -13.03 0.23 -5.80
C PHE A 196 -13.73 0.59 -4.49
N ILE A 197 -13.67 -0.33 -3.53
CA ILE A 197 -14.17 -0.17 -2.16
C ILE A 197 -12.98 -0.30 -1.21
N ASP A 198 -12.86 0.65 -0.29
CA ASP A 198 -11.92 0.58 0.83
C ASP A 198 -12.37 -0.48 1.84
N THR A 199 -11.68 -1.61 1.86
CA THR A 199 -12.05 -2.78 2.67
C THR A 199 -12.05 -2.49 4.16
N PHE A 200 -11.12 -1.66 4.66
CA PHE A 200 -11.08 -1.27 6.07
C PHE A 200 -12.32 -0.46 6.42
N ARG A 201 -12.69 0.52 5.57
CA ARG A 201 -13.88 1.35 5.80
C ARG A 201 -15.19 0.61 5.60
N GLN A 202 -15.22 -0.42 4.75
CA GLN A 202 -16.38 -1.30 4.63
C GLN A 202 -16.64 -2.09 5.94
N ILE A 203 -15.60 -2.61 6.57
CA ILE A 203 -15.71 -3.37 7.83
C ILE A 203 -15.85 -2.45 9.05
N HIS A 204 -15.19 -1.29 9.01
CA HIS A 204 -15.08 -0.34 10.11
C HIS A 204 -15.49 1.09 9.68
N PRO A 205 -16.78 1.32 9.35
CA PRO A 205 -17.24 2.61 8.82
C PRO A 205 -17.08 3.77 9.82
N ASP A 206 -17.30 3.50 11.11
CA ASP A 206 -17.36 4.54 12.14
C ASP A 206 -16.07 4.68 12.98
N VAL A 207 -15.05 3.88 12.70
CA VAL A 207 -13.78 3.90 13.46
C VAL A 207 -12.97 5.15 13.12
N THR A 208 -12.53 5.90 14.13
CA THR A 208 -11.85 7.20 13.92
C THR A 208 -10.47 7.27 14.56
N ASP A 209 -10.00 6.17 15.16
CA ASP A 209 -8.80 6.07 16.00
C ASP A 209 -7.84 4.96 15.50
N LYS A 210 -7.97 4.55 14.24
CA LYS A 210 -7.12 3.54 13.59
C LYS A 210 -6.36 4.12 12.39
N TYR A 211 -5.08 4.34 12.59
CA TYR A 211 -4.10 4.84 11.62
C TYR A 211 -3.07 3.79 11.24
N SER A 212 -2.44 3.94 10.07
CA SER A 212 -1.43 3.02 9.54
C SER A 212 -0.02 3.60 9.59
N TRP A 213 0.14 4.93 9.63
CA TRP A 213 1.45 5.59 9.69
C TRP A 213 1.58 6.48 10.92
N PHE A 214 2.75 6.44 11.56
CA PHE A 214 3.09 7.21 12.75
C PHE A 214 4.51 7.75 12.69
N ASP A 215 4.65 9.08 12.67
CA ASP A 215 5.94 9.76 12.63
C ASP A 215 6.86 9.36 13.81
N TYR A 216 8.08 8.92 13.49
CA TYR A 216 9.08 8.56 14.50
C TYR A 216 9.47 9.73 15.39
N ARG A 217 9.68 10.93 14.81
CA ARG A 217 10.29 12.07 15.51
C ARG A 217 9.40 12.59 16.63
N SER A 218 8.10 12.65 16.38
CA SER A 218 7.10 13.05 17.35
C SER A 218 6.60 11.91 18.22
N ARG A 219 7.15 10.69 18.09
CA ARG A 219 6.68 9.48 18.79
C ARG A 219 5.16 9.28 18.62
N GLY A 220 4.67 9.45 17.38
CA GLY A 220 3.23 9.50 17.11
C GLY A 220 2.48 8.24 17.57
N PHE A 221 3.13 7.07 17.53
CA PHE A 221 2.51 5.81 17.92
C PHE A 221 2.12 5.75 19.41
N ASP A 222 2.92 6.34 20.29
CA ASP A 222 2.70 6.30 21.75
C ASP A 222 1.40 7.00 22.16
N ASP A 223 1.03 8.05 21.42
CA ASP A 223 -0.17 8.86 21.65
C ASP A 223 -1.31 8.53 20.67
N ASN A 224 -1.17 7.47 19.86
CA ASN A 224 -2.06 7.16 18.74
C ASN A 224 -2.29 8.37 17.79
N ARG A 225 -1.26 9.15 17.51
CA ARG A 225 -1.27 10.28 16.57
C ARG A 225 -0.69 9.86 15.23
N GLY A 226 -1.56 9.42 14.32
CA GLY A 226 -1.16 8.91 13.01
C GLY A 226 -2.03 9.40 11.86
N LEU A 227 -1.80 8.81 10.69
CA LEU A 227 -2.64 8.94 9.49
C LEU A 227 -2.92 7.54 8.94
N ARG A 228 -4.11 7.29 8.38
CA ARG A 228 -4.38 6.06 7.61
C ARG A 228 -4.14 6.34 6.13
N ILE A 229 -2.95 5.97 5.67
CA ILE A 229 -2.46 6.20 4.30
C ILE A 229 -2.05 4.91 3.58
N ASP A 230 -2.12 3.79 4.28
CA ASP A 230 -2.02 2.47 3.69
C ASP A 230 -3.44 1.93 3.49
N VAL A 231 -3.73 1.41 2.30
CA VAL A 231 -5.07 0.90 1.97
C VAL A 231 -5.01 -0.46 1.27
N ILE A 232 -6.11 -1.21 1.38
CA ILE A 232 -6.45 -2.34 0.52
C ILE A 232 -7.80 -2.00 -0.09
N LEU A 233 -7.78 -1.59 -1.35
CA LEU A 233 -8.96 -1.31 -2.14
C LEU A 233 -9.28 -2.56 -2.98
N ALA A 234 -10.54 -3.00 -2.98
CA ALA A 234 -10.97 -4.14 -3.79
C ALA A 234 -12.14 -3.74 -4.68
N THR A 235 -12.21 -4.28 -5.90
CA THR A 235 -13.41 -4.11 -6.74
C THR A 235 -14.63 -4.70 -6.05
N LYS A 236 -15.81 -4.18 -6.37
CA LYS A 236 -17.07 -4.54 -5.69
C LYS A 236 -17.27 -6.06 -5.52
N SER A 237 -17.08 -6.84 -6.60
CA SER A 237 -17.27 -8.30 -6.59
C SER A 237 -16.36 -9.02 -5.59
N LEU A 238 -15.14 -8.51 -5.38
CA LEU A 238 -14.19 -9.04 -4.41
C LEU A 238 -14.43 -8.45 -3.01
N ALA A 239 -14.77 -7.18 -2.91
CA ALA A 239 -15.06 -6.50 -1.64
C ALA A 239 -16.27 -7.11 -0.91
N GLU A 240 -17.29 -7.59 -1.63
CA GLU A 240 -18.43 -8.34 -1.08
C GLU A 240 -18.01 -9.66 -0.40
N ARG A 241 -16.84 -10.19 -0.76
CA ARG A 241 -16.24 -11.39 -0.16
C ARG A 241 -15.32 -11.07 1.01
N CYS A 242 -15.06 -9.79 1.30
CA CYS A 242 -14.21 -9.36 2.41
C CYS A 242 -14.91 -9.63 3.75
N ILE A 243 -14.38 -10.56 4.53
CA ILE A 243 -14.94 -10.94 5.83
C ILE A 243 -14.23 -10.26 7.01
N GLU A 244 -13.00 -9.79 6.80
CA GLU A 244 -12.18 -9.17 7.84
C GLU A 244 -11.19 -8.17 7.21
N SER A 245 -10.92 -7.05 7.88
CA SER A 245 -9.89 -6.07 7.50
C SER A 245 -9.46 -5.24 8.71
N ASP A 246 -8.17 -5.13 9.02
CA ASP A 246 -7.68 -4.35 10.17
C ASP A 246 -6.21 -3.92 9.99
N ILE A 247 -5.69 -3.17 10.97
CA ILE A 247 -4.33 -2.63 11.07
C ILE A 247 -3.62 -3.26 12.28
N ASP A 248 -2.42 -3.81 12.07
CA ASP A 248 -1.70 -4.57 13.09
C ASP A 248 -0.80 -3.68 13.98
N TYR A 249 -1.42 -3.13 15.03
CA TYR A 249 -0.73 -2.31 16.03
C TYR A 249 0.30 -3.10 16.84
N PRO A 250 0.03 -4.35 17.26
CA PRO A 250 1.05 -5.19 17.88
C PRO A 250 2.33 -5.32 17.04
N LEU A 251 2.22 -5.57 15.73
CA LEU A 251 3.39 -5.62 14.83
C LEU A 251 4.05 -4.26 14.64
N ARG A 252 3.29 -3.15 14.69
CA ARG A 252 3.86 -1.80 14.72
C ARG A 252 4.64 -1.52 16.02
N GLY A 253 4.28 -2.17 17.11
CA GLY A 253 4.86 -1.96 18.44
C GLY A 253 6.11 -2.78 18.77
N ILE A 254 6.62 -3.61 17.85
CA ILE A 254 7.84 -4.40 18.07
C ILE A 254 9.11 -3.54 17.98
N ASP A 255 10.25 -4.07 18.44
CA ASP A 255 11.51 -3.33 18.43
C ASP A 255 12.00 -2.99 17.00
N LYS A 256 12.61 -1.80 16.87
CA LYS A 256 13.05 -1.21 15.59
C LYS A 256 11.99 -1.32 14.48
N PRO A 257 10.75 -0.83 14.72
CA PRO A 257 9.67 -1.03 13.77
C PRO A 257 9.82 -0.12 12.56
N SER A 258 9.07 -0.41 11.49
CA SER A 258 8.66 0.58 10.51
C SER A 258 7.78 1.66 11.18
N ASP A 259 7.69 2.84 10.58
CA ASP A 259 6.76 3.89 10.97
C ASP A 259 5.34 3.54 10.54
N HIS A 260 5.20 2.61 9.58
CA HIS A 260 3.94 2.05 9.17
C HIS A 260 3.59 0.78 9.96
N ALA A 261 2.30 0.54 10.13
CA ALA A 261 1.71 -0.69 10.64
C ALA A 261 1.25 -1.55 9.44
N PRO A 262 1.49 -2.87 9.44
CA PRO A 262 0.93 -3.76 8.43
C PRO A 262 -0.61 -3.68 8.43
N ILE A 263 -1.21 -3.59 7.26
CA ILE A 263 -2.66 -3.69 7.07
C ILE A 263 -3.00 -4.98 6.33
N TRP A 264 -4.20 -5.51 6.54
CA TRP A 264 -4.58 -6.77 5.91
C TRP A 264 -6.07 -6.87 5.67
N SER A 265 -6.45 -7.74 4.74
CA SER A 265 -7.85 -8.11 4.49
C SER A 265 -7.97 -9.58 4.12
N THR A 266 -9.06 -10.21 4.55
CA THR A 266 -9.37 -11.62 4.23
C THR A 266 -10.64 -11.71 3.39
N PHE A 267 -10.53 -12.39 2.26
CA PHE A 267 -11.61 -12.65 1.31
C PHE A 267 -11.98 -14.13 1.30
N LYS A 268 -13.27 -14.46 1.33
CA LYS A 268 -13.78 -15.85 1.33
C LYS A 268 -14.52 -16.19 0.04
#